data_AF-A0A9P8BGX3-F1
#
_entry.id   AF-A0A9P8BGX3-F1
#
_cell.length_a   1.000
_cell.length_b   1.000
_cell.length_c   1.000
_cell.angle_alpha   90.00
_cell.angle_beta   90.00
_cell.angle_gamma   90.00
#
_symmetry.space_group_name_H-M   'P 1'
#
loop_
_entity.id
_entity.type
_entity.pdbx_description
1 polymer ?
#
loop_
_entity_poly.entity_id
_entity_poly.type
_entity_poly.pdbx_seq_one_letter_code
_entity_poly.pdbx_strand_id
1 'polypeptide(L)'
;MISSPSPSSLSIFLLLALAERGFAKQYRRTHTHDHVGVPAPTHQEKSVSSKYYEIEDSFVGESFLKGFDFFTGDDPTHGRVNYVDKKTALRERLVSFTDDSFIMRADSKHVVKPGARGRDSVRISSRKAYGHGLDYI
;
A
#
# COMPACT_ATOMS: atom_id res chain seq x y z
N MET A 1 6.40 -30.57 11.53
CA MET A 1 5.88 -29.64 12.56
C MET A 1 7.06 -29.16 13.40
N ILE A 2 7.00 -27.91 13.91
CA ILE A 2 8.06 -27.11 14.60
C ILE A 2 8.82 -26.22 13.58
N SER A 3 8.48 -24.95 13.31
CA SER A 3 8.66 -23.66 14.05
C SER A 3 10.10 -23.48 14.57
N SER A 4 10.92 -22.48 14.20
CA SER A 4 10.72 -21.03 14.15
C SER A 4 12.00 -20.38 13.53
N PRO A 5 12.12 -19.03 13.40
CA PRO A 5 12.91 -18.34 12.37
C PRO A 5 14.33 -17.91 12.80
N SER A 6 15.20 -17.60 11.82
CA SER A 6 16.47 -16.90 12.08
C SER A 6 16.32 -15.38 11.84
N PRO A 7 16.71 -14.53 12.81
CA PRO A 7 16.73 -13.08 12.67
C PRO A 7 18.08 -12.56 12.13
N SER A 8 18.08 -11.26 11.80
CA SER A 8 19.22 -10.33 11.74
C SER A 8 20.01 -10.16 10.42
N SER A 9 19.94 -8.96 9.85
CA SER A 9 21.04 -8.00 10.02
C SER A 9 20.55 -6.57 9.83
N LEU A 10 20.65 -5.81 10.92
CA LEU A 10 20.51 -4.35 10.97
C LEU A 10 21.68 -3.69 10.24
N SER A 11 21.42 -2.61 9.48
CA SER A 11 22.40 -1.54 9.31
C SER A 11 21.70 -0.19 9.13
N ILE A 12 21.70 0.53 10.25
CA ILE A 12 21.56 1.97 10.51
C ILE A 12 21.99 2.87 9.35
N PHE A 13 21.25 3.97 9.07
CA PHE A 13 21.74 5.37 9.12
C PHE A 13 20.57 6.38 9.01
N LEU A 14 20.25 6.98 10.17
CA LEU A 14 19.86 8.37 10.50
C LEU A 14 19.72 9.35 9.29
N LEU A 15 18.64 10.14 9.09
CA LEU A 15 18.25 11.33 9.88
C LEU A 15 16.91 11.89 9.35
N LEU A 16 15.89 12.08 10.20
CA LEU A 16 14.91 13.15 9.98
C LEU A 16 14.59 13.80 11.32
N ALA A 17 15.04 15.05 11.47
CA ALA A 17 14.72 15.92 12.59
C ALA A 17 13.25 16.35 12.54
N LEU A 18 12.57 16.34 13.68
CA LEU A 18 11.69 17.45 14.04
C LEU A 18 11.63 17.57 15.56
N ALA A 19 11.93 18.77 16.03
CA ALA A 19 12.06 19.14 17.42
C ALA A 19 10.69 19.39 18.04
N GLU A 20 10.48 18.93 19.27
CA GLU A 20 9.74 19.69 20.28
C GLU A 20 10.39 19.49 21.65
N ARG A 21 11.08 20.53 22.13
CA ARG A 21 11.52 20.63 23.52
C ARG A 21 10.32 21.08 24.35
N GLY A 22 9.64 20.13 24.98
CA GLY A 22 8.57 20.39 25.95
C GLY A 22 9.06 20.12 27.37
N PHE A 23 9.49 21.17 28.05
CA PHE A 23 9.89 21.21 29.46
C PHE A 23 8.73 20.83 30.39
N ALA A 24 8.84 19.71 31.13
CA ALA A 24 8.01 19.46 32.30
C ALA A 24 8.90 19.31 33.55
N LYS A 25 8.93 20.42 34.27
CA LYS A 25 9.51 20.70 35.58
C LYS A 25 9.49 19.49 36.53
N GLN A 26 10.66 19.22 37.09
CA GLN A 26 10.86 18.42 38.29
C GLN A 26 9.79 18.73 39.35
N TYR A 27 9.03 17.72 39.78
CA TYR A 27 8.28 17.79 41.02
C TYR A 27 8.97 16.90 42.06
N ARG A 28 10.04 17.42 42.66
CA ARG A 28 10.66 16.82 43.85
C ARG A 28 9.93 17.37 45.07
N ARG A 29 8.97 16.62 45.61
CA ARG A 29 8.43 16.86 46.96
C ARG A 29 9.17 15.97 47.95
N THR A 30 10.03 16.54 48.77
CA THR A 30 10.50 15.91 50.02
C THR A 30 9.57 16.34 51.14
N HIS A 31 8.76 15.42 51.65
CA HIS A 31 8.19 15.53 52.99
C HIS A 31 8.05 14.13 53.59
N THR A 32 8.92 13.86 54.55
CA THR A 32 8.85 12.73 55.48
C THR A 32 7.71 12.96 56.45
N HIS A 33 6.72 12.09 56.42
CA HIS A 33 5.91 11.78 57.59
C HIS A 33 5.56 10.30 57.50
N ASP A 34 6.13 9.51 58.40
CA ASP A 34 5.70 8.14 58.61
C ASP A 34 4.20 8.13 58.93
N HIS A 35 3.47 7.14 58.39
CA HIS A 35 2.37 6.38 58.99
C HIS A 35 1.42 5.77 57.92
N VAL A 36 1.34 4.44 57.95
CA VAL A 36 0.30 3.52 57.43
C VAL A 36 0.16 3.36 55.89
N GLY A 37 0.41 2.13 55.42
CA GLY A 37 0.36 1.74 54.02
C GLY A 37 -1.06 1.74 53.42
N VAL A 38 -1.26 2.61 52.43
CA VAL A 38 -2.38 2.55 51.49
C VAL A 38 -1.85 1.93 50.19
N PRO A 39 -2.39 0.81 49.69
CA PRO A 39 -1.98 0.30 48.39
C PRO A 39 -2.35 1.32 47.31
N ALA A 40 -1.35 1.78 46.55
CA ALA A 40 -1.55 2.69 45.44
C ALA A 40 -2.55 2.09 44.43
N PRO A 41 -3.47 2.88 43.85
CA PRO A 41 -4.25 2.41 42.72
C PRO A 41 -3.28 2.01 41.61
N THR A 42 -3.25 0.73 41.28
CA THR A 42 -2.53 0.23 40.11
C THR A 42 -3.24 0.75 38.88
N HIS A 43 -2.80 1.90 38.36
CA HIS A 43 -3.16 2.34 37.03
C HIS A 43 -2.53 1.31 36.08
N GLN A 44 -3.33 0.35 35.61
CA GLN A 44 -2.96 -0.44 34.44
C GLN A 44 -2.84 0.54 33.27
N GLU A 45 -1.62 0.97 32.98
CA GLU A 45 -1.31 1.65 31.72
C GLU A 45 -1.63 0.67 30.60
N LYS A 46 -2.80 0.87 29.98
CA LYS A 46 -3.16 0.22 28.73
C LYS A 46 -2.08 0.59 27.71
N SER A 47 -1.20 -0.35 27.38
CA SER A 47 -0.19 -0.14 26.35
C SER A 47 -0.91 0.13 25.02
N VAL A 48 -0.90 1.37 24.58
CA VAL A 48 -1.37 1.73 23.25
C VAL A 48 -0.27 1.30 22.27
N SER A 49 -0.44 0.13 21.65
CA SER A 49 0.39 -0.24 20.50
C SER A 49 0.01 0.66 19.33
N SER A 50 0.86 1.62 18.99
CA SER A 50 0.76 2.32 17.72
C SER A 50 1.08 1.33 16.59
N LYS A 51 0.22 1.28 15.57
CA LYS A 51 0.51 0.59 14.32
C LYS A 51 1.04 1.62 13.34
N TYR A 52 2.22 1.38 12.79
CA TYR A 52 2.79 2.16 11.70
C TYR A 52 2.71 1.35 10.42
N TYR A 53 2.48 2.04 9.31
CA TYR A 53 2.49 1.46 7.97
C TYR A 53 3.74 1.94 7.25
N GLU A 54 4.39 1.05 6.51
CA GLU A 54 5.53 1.34 5.65
C GLU A 54 5.13 1.09 4.19
N ILE A 55 5.79 1.79 3.27
CA ILE A 55 5.56 1.59 1.83
C ILE A 55 6.22 0.27 1.42
N GLU A 56 5.41 -0.70 1.03
CA GLU A 56 5.88 -2.01 0.57
C GLU A 56 6.24 -1.99 -0.92
N ASP A 57 5.40 -1.40 -1.77
CA ASP A 57 5.63 -1.25 -3.21
C ASP A 57 5.15 0.13 -3.68
N SER A 58 5.85 0.69 -4.67
CA SER A 58 5.46 1.95 -5.31
C SER A 58 5.44 1.76 -6.82
N PHE A 59 4.26 1.97 -7.43
CA PHE A 59 4.08 1.92 -8.87
C PHE A 59 3.77 3.33 -9.38
N VAL A 60 4.69 3.89 -10.15
CA VAL A 60 4.58 5.18 -10.83
C VAL A 60 4.97 5.03 -12.29
N GLY A 61 4.24 5.70 -13.19
CA GLY A 61 4.56 5.77 -14.61
C GLY A 61 4.73 4.40 -15.28
N GLU A 62 5.88 4.18 -15.91
CA GLU A 62 6.18 2.93 -16.62
C GLU A 62 6.17 1.67 -15.72
N SER A 63 6.42 1.82 -14.41
CA SER A 63 6.58 0.66 -13.52
C SER A 63 5.32 -0.23 -13.43
N PHE A 64 4.13 0.32 -13.70
CA PHE A 64 2.89 -0.46 -13.85
C PHE A 64 2.99 -1.55 -14.91
N LEU A 65 3.76 -1.34 -15.99
CA LEU A 65 3.97 -2.34 -17.05
C LEU A 65 4.78 -3.56 -16.60
N LYS A 66 5.48 -3.45 -15.47
CA LYS A 66 6.34 -4.50 -14.89
C LYS A 66 5.69 -5.15 -13.68
N GLY A 67 4.96 -4.38 -12.86
CA GLY A 67 4.29 -4.86 -11.65
C GLY A 67 3.00 -5.64 -11.90
N PHE A 68 2.41 -5.49 -13.09
CA PHE A 68 1.08 -6.02 -13.39
C PHE A 68 1.07 -6.90 -14.64
N ASP A 69 0.20 -7.90 -14.62
CA ASP A 69 -0.13 -8.73 -15.76
C ASP A 69 -1.39 -8.24 -16.46
N PHE A 70 -1.44 -8.40 -17.78
CA PHE A 70 -2.55 -7.95 -18.63
C PHE A 70 -3.43 -9.14 -18.97
N PHE A 71 -4.67 -9.12 -18.49
CA PHE A 71 -5.66 -10.14 -18.76
C PHE A 71 -6.17 -10.03 -20.21
N THR A 72 -6.33 -11.16 -20.90
CA THR A 72 -6.81 -11.22 -22.31
C THR A 72 -8.01 -12.13 -22.51
N GLY A 73 -8.39 -12.87 -21.47
CA GLY A 73 -9.52 -13.81 -21.49
C GLY A 73 -10.86 -13.11 -21.65
N ASP A 74 -11.92 -13.91 -21.82
CA ASP A 74 -13.29 -13.38 -21.81
C ASP A 74 -13.60 -12.76 -20.46
N ASP A 75 -14.37 -11.67 -20.48
CA ASP A 75 -14.73 -11.00 -19.25
C ASP A 75 -15.55 -11.95 -18.36
N PRO A 76 -15.07 -12.29 -17.14
CA PRO A 76 -15.80 -13.18 -16.23
C PRO A 76 -17.16 -12.63 -15.80
N THR A 77 -17.38 -11.31 -15.95
CA THR A 77 -18.67 -10.66 -15.69
C THR A 77 -19.57 -10.57 -16.92
N HIS A 78 -19.17 -11.17 -18.04
CA HIS A 78 -19.91 -11.25 -19.31
C HIS A 78 -20.20 -9.88 -19.95
N GLY A 79 -19.35 -8.89 -19.70
CA GLY A 79 -19.42 -7.58 -20.32
C GLY A 79 -19.04 -7.59 -21.80
N ARG A 80 -19.54 -6.60 -22.55
CA ARG A 80 -19.18 -6.41 -23.97
C ARG A 80 -17.83 -5.70 -24.11
N VAL A 81 -16.76 -6.42 -23.75
CA VAL A 81 -15.38 -5.91 -23.71
C VAL A 81 -14.42 -6.92 -24.36
N ASN A 82 -13.40 -6.42 -25.05
CA ASN A 82 -12.28 -7.21 -25.54
C ASN A 82 -11.01 -6.78 -24.78
N TYR A 83 -10.59 -7.57 -23.78
CA TYR A 83 -9.36 -7.27 -23.07
C TYR A 83 -8.14 -7.65 -23.93
N VAL A 84 -7.25 -6.69 -24.16
CA VAL A 84 -6.08 -6.85 -25.03
C VAL A 84 -4.78 -6.99 -24.24
N ASP A 85 -3.79 -7.63 -24.85
CA ASP A 85 -2.46 -7.78 -24.26
C ASP A 85 -1.72 -6.44 -24.13
N LYS A 86 -0.64 -6.42 -23.31
CA LYS A 86 0.18 -5.22 -23.07
C LYS A 86 0.72 -4.56 -24.34
N LYS A 87 1.22 -5.35 -25.30
CA LYS A 87 1.82 -4.83 -26.55
C LYS A 87 0.75 -4.15 -27.40
N THR A 88 -0.42 -4.77 -27.50
CA THR A 88 -1.59 -4.20 -28.19
C THR A 88 -2.10 -2.95 -27.48
N ALA A 89 -2.21 -2.97 -26.14
CA ALA A 89 -2.62 -1.79 -25.37
C ALA A 89 -1.69 -0.59 -25.58
N LEU A 90 -0.37 -0.79 -25.64
CA LEU A 90 0.58 0.29 -25.92
C LEU A 90 0.45 0.80 -27.37
N ARG A 91 0.37 -0.11 -28.34
CA ARG A 91 0.26 0.22 -29.76
C ARG A 91 -1.01 1.02 -30.06
N GLU A 92 -2.15 0.56 -29.55
CA GLU A 92 -3.44 1.21 -29.75
C GLU A 92 -3.64 2.43 -28.84
N ARG A 93 -2.66 2.73 -27.97
CA ARG A 93 -2.76 3.75 -26.93
C ARG A 93 -4.01 3.55 -26.06
N LEU A 94 -4.24 2.33 -25.60
CA LEU A 94 -5.14 2.06 -24.47
C LEU A 94 -4.42 2.21 -23.13
N VAL A 95 -3.10 2.09 -23.17
CA VAL A 95 -2.20 2.45 -22.08
C VAL A 95 -1.19 3.48 -22.56
N SER A 96 -0.91 4.50 -21.74
CA SER A 96 0.23 5.40 -21.91
C SER A 96 0.70 5.88 -20.54
N PHE A 97 1.91 6.44 -20.48
CA PHE A 97 2.48 6.91 -19.22
C PHE A 97 3.41 8.10 -19.44
N THR A 98 3.54 8.90 -18.38
CA THR A 98 4.62 9.86 -18.17
C THR A 98 5.50 9.34 -17.03
N ASP A 99 6.45 10.15 -16.58
CA ASP A 99 7.29 9.78 -15.43
C ASP A 99 6.50 9.66 -14.13
N ASP A 100 5.36 10.34 -14.02
CA ASP A 100 4.53 10.45 -12.82
C ASP A 100 3.09 9.93 -12.99
N SER A 101 2.65 9.60 -14.21
CA SER A 101 1.28 9.16 -14.47
C SER A 101 1.21 7.89 -15.31
N PHE A 102 0.21 7.06 -15.03
CA PHE A 102 -0.14 5.90 -15.84
C PHE A 102 -1.62 5.98 -16.21
N ILE A 103 -1.91 6.00 -17.51
CA ILE A 103 -3.25 6.20 -18.04
C ILE A 103 -3.73 4.91 -18.67
N MET A 104 -4.89 4.43 -18.22
CA MET A 104 -5.64 3.33 -18.82
C MET A 104 -6.94 3.86 -19.41
N ARG A 105 -7.30 3.40 -20.61
CA ARG A 105 -8.55 3.80 -21.30
C ARG A 105 -9.11 2.68 -22.16
N ALA A 106 -10.41 2.74 -22.42
CA ALA A 106 -11.05 1.94 -23.46
C ALA A 106 -10.87 2.60 -24.83
N ASP A 107 -11.01 1.84 -25.91
CA ASP A 107 -10.98 2.37 -27.27
C ASP A 107 -12.17 3.32 -27.52
N SER A 108 -11.86 4.57 -27.85
CA SER A 108 -12.85 5.61 -28.17
C SER A 108 -12.99 5.90 -29.66
N LYS A 109 -12.21 5.23 -30.52
CA LYS A 109 -12.11 5.58 -31.94
C LYS A 109 -12.93 4.66 -32.84
N HIS A 110 -13.03 3.38 -32.50
CA HIS A 110 -13.65 2.41 -33.39
C HIS A 110 -15.07 2.05 -32.94
N VAL A 111 -15.90 1.77 -33.95
CA VAL A 111 -17.23 1.19 -33.76
C VAL A 111 -17.07 -0.31 -33.54
N VAL A 112 -17.67 -0.81 -32.46
CA VAL A 112 -17.63 -2.23 -32.12
C VAL A 112 -18.55 -3.00 -33.07
N LYS A 113 -17.97 -3.82 -33.95
CA LYS A 113 -18.71 -4.62 -34.93
C LYS A 113 -19.74 -5.55 -34.24
N PRO A 114 -20.90 -5.81 -34.87
CA PRO A 114 -21.79 -6.88 -34.44
C PRO A 114 -21.04 -8.22 -34.36
N GLY A 115 -21.29 -9.01 -33.32
CA GLY A 115 -20.64 -10.32 -33.10
C GLY A 115 -19.20 -10.27 -32.54
N ALA A 116 -18.57 -9.10 -32.44
CA ALA A 116 -17.29 -8.97 -31.74
C ALA A 116 -17.48 -9.10 -30.21
N ARG A 117 -16.44 -9.61 -29.52
CA ARG A 117 -16.38 -9.73 -28.04
C ARG A 117 -16.77 -8.42 -27.35
N GLY A 118 -16.26 -7.30 -27.84
CA GLY A 118 -16.63 -5.99 -27.34
C GLY A 118 -15.66 -4.88 -27.72
N ARG A 119 -15.75 -3.76 -27.00
CA ARG A 119 -14.82 -2.63 -27.13
C ARG A 119 -13.47 -2.99 -26.54
N ASP A 120 -12.38 -2.67 -27.23
CA ASP A 120 -11.05 -2.93 -26.73
C ASP A 120 -10.81 -2.14 -25.42
N SER A 121 -10.26 -2.83 -24.44
CA SER A 121 -9.95 -2.27 -23.12
C SER A 121 -8.81 -3.04 -22.47
N VAL A 122 -8.40 -2.61 -21.27
CA VAL A 122 -7.37 -3.25 -20.48
C VAL A 122 -7.91 -3.65 -19.11
N ARG A 123 -7.46 -4.80 -18.62
CA ARG A 123 -7.63 -5.26 -17.24
C ARG A 123 -6.29 -5.75 -16.76
N ILE A 124 -5.82 -5.19 -15.66
CA ILE A 124 -4.52 -5.53 -15.09
C ILE A 124 -4.68 -6.12 -13.69
N SER A 125 -3.77 -7.00 -13.32
CA SER A 125 -3.69 -7.58 -11.97
C SER A 125 -2.25 -7.52 -11.49
N SER A 126 -2.03 -7.09 -10.25
CA SER A 126 -0.69 -7.09 -9.67
C SER A 126 -0.14 -8.51 -9.61
N ARG A 127 1.17 -8.64 -9.82
CA ARG A 127 1.87 -9.93 -9.68
C ARG A 127 1.97 -10.37 -8.22
N LYS A 128 1.98 -9.40 -7.31
CA LYS A 128 1.99 -9.61 -5.87
C LYS A 128 0.57 -9.54 -5.32
N ALA A 129 0.29 -10.43 -4.37
CA ALA A 129 -0.90 -10.38 -3.55
C ALA A 129 -0.56 -9.75 -2.20
N TYR A 130 -1.44 -8.89 -1.71
CA TYR A 130 -1.30 -8.21 -0.42
C TYR A 130 -2.40 -8.71 0.53
N GLY A 131 -2.04 -9.03 1.77
CA GLY A 131 -2.99 -9.56 2.76
C GLY A 131 -3.64 -8.46 3.60
N HIS A 132 -2.81 -7.66 4.27
CA HIS A 132 -3.23 -6.50 5.06
C HIS A 132 -2.36 -5.31 4.67
N GLY A 133 -2.93 -4.15 4.45
CA GLY A 133 -2.20 -2.96 4.00
C GLY A 133 -3.11 -1.75 3.84
N LEU A 134 -2.49 -0.64 3.46
CA LEU A 134 -3.17 0.57 3.02
C LEU A 134 -2.74 0.84 1.58
N ASP A 135 -3.71 0.99 0.69
CA ASP A 135 -3.47 1.36 -0.70
C ASP A 135 -3.65 2.87 -0.86
N TYR A 136 -2.66 3.55 -1.44
CA TYR A 136 -2.73 4.97 -1.79
C TYR A 136 -2.59 5.07 -3.33
N ILE A 137 -3.56 5.71 -3.98
CA ILE A 137 -3.67 5.82 -5.45
C ILE A 137 -3.47 7.27 -5.87
#